data_AF-A0A075HHC2-F1
#
_entry.id   AF-A0A075HHC2-F1
#
_cell.length_a   1.000
_cell.length_b   1.000
_cell.length_c   1.000
_cell.angle_alpha   90.00
_cell.angle_beta   90.00
_cell.angle_gamma   90.00
#
_symmetry.space_group_name_H-M   'P 1'
#
loop_
_entity.id
_entity.type
_entity.pdbx_description
1 polymer ?
#
loop_
_entity_poly.entity_id
_entity_poly.type
_entity_poly.pdbx_seq_one_letter_code
_entity_poly.pdbx_strand_id
1 'polypeptide(L)'
;MKEAILFCIAMSEHKISNFNTIMKEIIKKSLFTERQIEIILKQKRLLDVEFGVSKGAYYRQLAQSRSKIESVYYTIILLQAYDVILPESDVISRLAEQVNVMKDGNFAPENEDQIIDVIQKTVKQLVGV
;
A
#
# COMPACT_ATOMS: atom_id res chain seq x y z
N MET A 1 -17.45 -26.61 -11.38
CA MET A 1 -18.08 -25.74 -10.36
C MET A 1 -17.08 -24.88 -9.59
N LYS A 2 -15.93 -25.40 -9.14
CA LYS A 2 -14.91 -24.59 -8.43
C LYS A 2 -14.26 -23.50 -9.31
N GLU A 3 -14.12 -23.73 -10.62
CA GLU A 3 -13.51 -22.75 -11.53
C GLU A 3 -14.42 -21.56 -11.86
N ALA A 4 -15.74 -21.77 -11.90
CA ALA A 4 -16.71 -20.69 -12.12
C ALA A 4 -16.74 -19.69 -10.96
N ILE A 5 -16.52 -20.15 -9.72
CA ILE A 5 -16.45 -19.27 -8.54
C ILE A 5 -15.17 -18.43 -8.55
N LEU A 6 -14.05 -18.98 -9.05
CA LEU A 6 -12.80 -18.25 -9.19
C LEU A 6 -12.91 -17.13 -10.25
N PHE A 7 -13.69 -17.38 -11.32
CA PHE A 7 -13.93 -16.41 -12.39
C PHE A 7 -14.84 -15.26 -11.95
N CYS A 8 -15.88 -15.52 -11.15
CA CYS A 8 -16.80 -14.48 -10.67
C CYS A 8 -16.16 -13.49 -9.68
N ILE A 9 -15.07 -13.87 -8.99
CA ILE A 9 -14.35 -12.96 -8.07
C ILE A 9 -13.34 -12.08 -8.83
N ALA A 10 -12.84 -12.54 -9.99
CA ALA A 10 -11.83 -11.82 -10.78
C ALA A 10 -12.42 -10.69 -11.66
N MET A 11 -13.73 -10.67 -11.86
CA MET A 11 -14.45 -9.69 -12.69
C MET A 11 -15.15 -8.60 -11.88
N SER A 12 -14.68 -8.27 -10.67
CA SER A 12 -15.13 -7.02 -10.04
C SER A 12 -14.65 -5.88 -10.93
N GLU A 13 -15.60 -5.24 -11.59
CA GLU A 13 -15.53 -4.02 -12.40
C GLU A 13 -14.27 -3.19 -12.11
N HIS A 14 -13.61 -2.69 -13.16
CA HIS A 14 -12.55 -1.70 -13.05
C HIS A 14 -13.09 -0.46 -12.31
N LYS A 15 -13.07 -0.53 -10.98
CA LYS A 15 -13.40 0.56 -10.11
C LYS A 15 -12.34 1.61 -10.35
N ILE A 16 -12.76 2.84 -10.63
CA ILE A 16 -11.85 3.98 -10.59
C ILE A 16 -11.19 3.93 -9.22
N SER A 17 -9.89 3.68 -9.23
CA SER A 17 -9.09 3.54 -8.01
C SER A 17 -9.16 4.83 -7.21
N ASN A 18 -9.23 4.69 -5.88
CA ASN A 18 -9.22 5.83 -4.95
C ASN A 18 -7.84 6.47 -4.78
N PHE A 19 -6.83 6.00 -5.52
CA PHE A 19 -5.44 6.42 -5.41
C PHE A 19 -4.94 7.03 -6.73
N ASN A 20 -4.13 8.09 -6.63
CA ASN A 20 -3.40 8.62 -7.78
C ASN A 20 -2.32 7.64 -8.26
N THR A 21 -1.70 7.92 -9.41
CA THR A 21 -0.72 7.03 -10.04
C THR A 21 0.46 6.71 -9.13
N ILE A 22 1.02 7.73 -8.47
CA ILE A 22 2.15 7.58 -7.55
C ILE A 22 1.78 6.61 -6.40
N MET A 23 0.64 6.82 -5.76
CA MET A 23 0.18 5.97 -4.67
C MET A 23 -0.11 4.54 -5.13
N LYS A 24 -0.67 4.35 -6.33
CA LYS A 24 -0.85 3.01 -6.92
C LYS A 24 0.48 2.28 -7.07
N GLU A 25 1.50 2.94 -7.60
CA GLU A 25 2.81 2.33 -7.78
C GLU A 25 3.50 1.99 -6.46
N ILE A 26 3.36 2.85 -5.45
CA ILE A 26 3.83 2.55 -4.09
C ILE A 26 3.10 1.33 -3.51
N ILE A 27 1.77 1.28 -3.63
CA ILE A 27 0.97 0.16 -3.14
C ILE A 27 1.38 -1.15 -3.83
N LYS A 28 1.54 -1.16 -5.15
CA LYS A 28 1.98 -2.34 -5.93
C LYS A 28 3.33 -2.89 -5.47
N LYS A 29 4.24 -2.04 -5.02
CA LYS A 29 5.57 -2.43 -4.51
C LYS A 29 5.57 -2.73 -3.01
N SER A 30 4.51 -2.34 -2.31
CA SER A 30 4.35 -2.60 -0.88
C SER A 30 3.89 -4.03 -0.62
N LEU A 31 3.88 -4.42 0.66
CA LEU A 31 3.31 -5.70 1.05
C LEU A 31 1.77 -5.73 0.90
N PHE A 32 1.07 -4.60 0.83
CA PHE A 32 -0.41 -4.54 0.85
C PHE A 32 -1.01 -4.45 -0.55
N THR A 33 -2.21 -5.03 -0.74
CA THR A 33 -3.00 -4.78 -1.95
C THR A 33 -3.77 -3.46 -1.82
N GLU A 34 -4.18 -2.89 -2.95
CA GLU A 34 -5.02 -1.68 -2.98
C GLU A 34 -6.27 -1.84 -2.12
N ARG A 35 -6.98 -2.96 -2.28
CA ARG A 35 -8.13 -3.32 -1.46
C ARG A 35 -7.81 -3.37 0.04
N GLN A 36 -6.65 -3.90 0.43
CA GLN A 36 -6.24 -3.93 1.84
C GLN A 36 -6.02 -2.52 2.38
N ILE A 37 -5.41 -1.61 1.59
CA ILE A 37 -5.24 -0.20 1.95
C ILE A 37 -6.59 0.51 2.07
N GLU A 38 -7.51 0.33 1.11
CA GLU A 38 -8.87 0.89 1.20
C GLU A 38 -9.58 0.47 2.49
N ILE A 39 -9.48 -0.81 2.87
CA ILE A 39 -10.11 -1.33 4.09
C ILE A 39 -9.50 -0.68 5.34
N ILE A 40 -8.18 -0.52 5.37
CA ILE A 40 -7.46 0.14 6.46
C ILE A 40 -7.91 1.60 6.57
N LEU A 41 -7.94 2.33 5.45
CA LEU A 41 -8.34 3.74 5.42
C LEU A 41 -9.81 3.93 5.81
N LYS A 42 -10.71 3.06 5.32
CA LYS A 42 -12.12 3.06 5.73
C LYS A 42 -12.27 2.87 7.24
N GLN A 43 -11.58 1.88 7.81
CA GLN A 43 -11.63 1.62 9.25
C GLN A 43 -11.12 2.81 10.07
N LYS A 44 -10.15 3.56 9.54
CA LYS A 44 -9.60 4.78 10.14
C LYS A 44 -10.44 6.04 9.85
N ARG A 45 -11.54 5.93 9.10
CA ARG A 45 -12.40 7.04 8.65
C ARG A 45 -11.64 8.07 7.80
N LEU A 46 -10.63 7.62 7.06
CA LEU A 46 -9.80 8.43 6.18
C LEU A 46 -10.22 8.32 4.70
N LEU A 47 -11.02 7.31 4.37
CA LEU A 47 -11.56 7.08 3.04
C LEU A 47 -12.99 6.57 3.18
N ASP A 48 -13.94 7.25 2.54
CA ASP A 48 -15.30 6.73 2.42
C ASP A 48 -15.43 5.93 1.13
N VAL A 49 -15.48 4.61 1.27
CA VAL A 49 -15.56 3.68 0.14
C VAL A 49 -16.53 2.56 0.47
N GLU A 50 -17.49 2.33 -0.41
CA GLU A 50 -18.37 1.17 -0.29
C GLU A 50 -17.74 -0.08 -0.88
N PHE A 51 -17.96 -1.19 -0.19
CA PHE A 51 -17.45 -2.49 -0.57
C PHE A 51 -18.64 -3.37 -0.94
N GLY A 52 -18.67 -3.89 -2.17
CA GLY A 52 -19.70 -4.82 -2.66
C GLY A 52 -19.59 -6.23 -2.07
N VAL A 53 -19.35 -6.34 -0.76
CA VAL A 53 -19.21 -7.60 -0.01
C VAL A 53 -20.09 -7.56 1.23
N SER A 54 -20.43 -8.74 1.78
CA SER A 54 -21.18 -8.80 3.03
C SER A 54 -20.40 -8.21 4.20
N LYS A 55 -21.11 -7.77 5.26
CA LYS A 55 -20.49 -7.27 6.49
C LYS A 55 -19.50 -8.29 7.09
N GLY A 56 -19.86 -9.57 7.11
CA GLY A 56 -18.98 -10.64 7.60
C GLY A 56 -17.71 -10.82 6.75
N ALA A 57 -17.83 -10.72 5.42
CA ALA A 57 -16.67 -10.77 4.53
C ALA A 57 -15.76 -9.54 4.73
N TYR A 58 -16.34 -8.35 4.89
CA TYR A 58 -15.60 -7.14 5.22
C TYR A 58 -14.78 -7.28 6.52
N TYR A 59 -15.40 -7.73 7.61
CA TYR A 59 -14.70 -7.87 8.90
C TYR A 59 -13.60 -8.93 8.86
N ARG A 60 -13.74 -9.99 8.05
CA ARG A 60 -12.65 -10.95 7.82
C ARG A 60 -11.47 -10.32 7.08
N GLN A 61 -11.73 -9.57 6.02
CA GLN A 61 -10.66 -8.86 5.30
C GLN A 61 -9.99 -7.80 6.18
N LEU A 62 -10.76 -7.10 7.02
CA LEU A 62 -10.21 -6.16 8.01
C LEU A 62 -9.29 -6.86 9.02
N ALA A 63 -9.68 -8.01 9.55
CA ALA A 63 -8.83 -8.78 10.45
C ALA A 63 -7.53 -9.24 9.77
N GLN A 64 -7.61 -9.69 8.52
CA GLN A 64 -6.43 -10.04 7.71
C GLN A 64 -5.50 -8.83 7.50
N SER A 65 -6.06 -7.65 7.15
CA SER A 65 -5.27 -6.43 7.02
C SER A 65 -4.59 -6.02 8.33
N ARG A 66 -5.26 -6.18 9.48
CA ARG A 66 -4.68 -5.88 10.80
C ARG A 66 -3.52 -6.81 11.15
N SER A 67 -3.72 -8.13 10.99
CA SER A 67 -2.67 -9.12 11.21
C SER A 67 -1.44 -8.84 10.34
N LYS A 68 -1.65 -8.38 9.09
CA LYS A 68 -0.56 -8.01 8.19
C LYS A 68 0.20 -6.76 8.65
N ILE A 69 -0.48 -5.75 9.21
CA ILE A 69 0.17 -4.60 9.84
C ILE A 69 1.03 -5.05 11.03
N GLU A 70 0.51 -5.94 11.89
CA GLU A 70 1.28 -6.51 12.99
C GLU A 70 2.53 -7.24 12.47
N SER A 71 2.40 -8.04 11.41
CA SER A 71 3.56 -8.69 10.77
C SER A 71 4.59 -7.71 10.23
N VAL A 72 4.18 -6.53 9.72
CA VAL A 72 5.12 -5.47 9.30
C VAL A 72 5.93 -4.98 10.50
N TYR A 73 5.30 -4.70 11.63
CA TYR A 73 6.01 -4.26 12.84
C TYR A 73 6.97 -5.33 13.36
N TYR A 74 6.55 -6.60 13.44
CA TYR A 74 7.45 -7.68 13.82
C TYR A 74 8.61 -7.85 12.83
N THR A 75 8.36 -7.68 11.53
CA THR A 75 9.42 -7.73 10.50
C THR A 75 10.42 -6.60 10.69
N ILE A 76 9.97 -5.36 10.90
CA ILE A 76 10.85 -4.22 11.13
C ILE A 76 11.72 -4.45 12.38
N ILE A 77 11.11 -4.86 13.49
CA ILE A 77 11.83 -5.18 14.73
C ILE A 77 12.89 -6.25 14.48
N LEU A 78 12.52 -7.32 13.78
CA LEU A 78 13.43 -8.42 13.44
C LEU A 78 14.62 -7.94 12.62
N LEU A 79 14.36 -7.19 11.54
CA LEU A 79 15.41 -6.69 10.65
C LEU A 79 16.34 -5.68 11.34
N GLN A 80 15.81 -4.84 12.23
CA GLN A 80 16.61 -3.93 13.04
C GLN A 80 17.48 -4.67 14.07
N ALA A 81 16.93 -5.69 14.73
CA ALA A 81 17.66 -6.47 15.72
C ALA A 81 18.86 -7.24 15.12
N TYR A 82 18.83 -7.50 13.81
CA TYR A 82 19.93 -8.12 13.05
C TYR A 82 20.76 -7.11 12.24
N ASP A 83 20.60 -5.80 12.48
CA ASP A 83 21.30 -4.72 11.76
C ASP A 83 21.14 -4.79 10.23
N VAL A 84 20.07 -5.42 9.73
CA VAL A 84 19.74 -5.51 8.30
C VAL A 84 19.15 -4.20 7.80
N ILE A 85 18.33 -3.54 8.63
CA ILE A 85 17.85 -2.18 8.36
C ILE A 85 18.23 -1.28 9.53
N LEU A 86 18.71 -0.08 9.23
CA LEU A 86 19.08 0.89 10.26
C LEU A 86 17.83 1.59 10.83
N PRO A 87 17.75 1.80 12.15
CA PRO A 87 16.59 2.39 12.81
C PRO A 87 16.33 3.85 12.45
N GLU A 88 17.33 4.57 11.93
CA GLU A 88 17.28 6.01 11.68
C GLU A 88 17.66 6.38 10.24
N SER A 89 17.01 5.76 9.25
CA SER A 89 17.08 6.34 7.90
C SER A 89 16.19 7.58 7.84
N ASP A 90 16.76 8.75 8.19
CA ASP A 90 16.13 10.06 8.02
C ASP A 90 15.60 10.26 6.58
N VAL A 91 16.20 9.53 5.63
CA VAL A 91 15.76 9.42 4.24
C VAL A 91 14.35 8.81 4.11
N ILE A 92 14.03 7.74 4.83
CA ILE A 92 12.68 7.12 4.78
C ILE A 92 11.62 8.07 5.33
N SER A 93 11.91 8.73 6.45
CA SER A 93 10.99 9.69 7.07
C SER A 93 10.69 10.86 6.14
N ARG A 94 11.72 11.44 5.52
CA ARG A 94 11.59 12.52 4.53
C ARG A 94 10.85 12.08 3.27
N LEU A 95 11.12 10.87 2.76
CA LEU A 95 10.40 10.31 1.62
C LEU A 95 8.91 10.12 1.94
N ALA A 96 8.58 9.61 3.14
CA ALA A 96 7.20 9.44 3.55
C ALA A 96 6.46 10.78 3.66
N GLU A 97 7.12 11.82 4.16
CA GLU A 97 6.59 13.18 4.19
C GLU A 97 6.31 13.70 2.78
N GLN A 98 7.27 13.57 1.85
CA GLN A 98 7.10 13.98 0.46
C GLN A 98 5.96 13.23 -0.24
N VAL A 99 5.87 11.91 -0.06
CA VAL A 99 4.77 11.09 -0.58
C VAL A 99 3.43 11.52 0.01
N ASN A 100 3.37 11.88 1.30
CA ASN A 100 2.14 12.35 1.92
C ASN A 100 1.65 13.68 1.33
N VAL A 101 2.56 14.58 0.93
CA VAL A 101 2.21 15.80 0.18
C VAL A 101 1.67 15.44 -1.21
N MET A 102 2.24 14.43 -1.86
CA MET A 102 1.84 13.99 -3.21
C MET A 102 0.54 13.18 -3.23
N LYS A 103 0.13 12.59 -2.11
CA LYS A 103 -1.05 11.71 -1.99
C LYS A 103 -2.34 12.34 -2.53
N ASP A 104 -2.49 13.65 -2.34
CA ASP A 104 -3.68 14.42 -2.74
C ASP A 104 -3.42 15.33 -3.97
N GLY A 105 -2.23 15.24 -4.56
CA GLY A 105 -1.80 16.06 -5.70
C GLY A 105 -2.20 15.50 -7.06
N ASN A 106 -2.34 16.39 -8.04
CA ASN A 106 -2.51 16.06 -9.45
C ASN A 106 -1.24 16.46 -10.22
N PHE A 107 -0.60 15.51 -10.89
CA PHE A 107 0.69 15.72 -11.54
C PHE A 107 0.59 15.37 -13.04
N ALA A 108 1.40 16.05 -13.85
CA ALA A 108 1.58 15.64 -15.24
C ALA A 108 2.30 14.27 -15.28
N PRO A 109 1.96 13.36 -16.22
CA PRO A 109 2.51 12.00 -16.26
C PRO A 109 4.04 11.94 -16.20
N GLU A 110 4.72 12.85 -16.89
CA GLU A 110 6.18 12.93 -16.89
C GLU A 110 6.78 13.21 -15.50
N ASN A 111 6.06 13.94 -14.66
CA ASN A 111 6.48 14.22 -13.29
C ASN A 111 6.20 13.02 -12.38
N GLU A 112 5.09 12.30 -12.60
CA GLU A 112 4.78 11.06 -11.87
C GLU A 112 5.88 10.01 -12.07
N ASP A 113 6.30 9.79 -13.33
CA ASP A 113 7.35 8.84 -13.67
C ASP A 113 8.69 9.19 -13.01
N GLN A 114 9.07 10.47 -13.03
CA GLN A 114 10.30 10.95 -12.39
C GLN A 114 10.25 10.76 -10.87
N ILE A 115 9.13 11.08 -10.23
CA ILE A 115 8.94 10.89 -8.79
C ILE A 115 9.06 9.40 -8.43
N ILE A 116 8.39 8.53 -9.18
CA ILE A 116 8.42 7.08 -8.96
C ILE A 116 9.85 6.54 -9.13
N ASP A 117 10.59 7.00 -10.14
CA ASP A 117 11.99 6.60 -10.36
C ASP A 117 12.89 7.03 -9.18
N VAL A 118 12.73 8.25 -8.67
CA VAL A 118 13.47 8.73 -7.49
C VAL A 118 13.17 7.86 -6.28
N ILE A 119 11.90 7.60 -5.97
CA ILE A 119 11.51 6.72 -4.85
C ILE A 119 12.14 5.34 -5.00
N GLN A 120 12.07 4.75 -6.20
CA GLN A 120 12.63 3.42 -6.46
C GLN A 120 14.15 3.39 -6.27
N LYS A 121 14.87 4.38 -6.79
CA LYS A 121 16.33 4.49 -6.63
C LYS A 121 16.72 4.63 -5.17
N THR A 122 16.02 5.48 -4.42
CA THR A 122 16.31 5.65 -2.99
C THR A 122 16.04 4.39 -2.18
N VAL A 123 14.93 3.68 -2.44
CA VAL A 123 14.66 2.39 -1.78
C VAL A 123 15.76 1.36 -2.08
N LYS A 124 16.23 1.25 -3.34
CA LYS A 124 17.32 0.33 -3.69
C LYS A 124 18.63 0.68 -2.97
N GLN A 125 18.99 1.97 -2.95
CA GLN A 125 20.16 2.46 -2.21
C GLN A 125 20.10 2.09 -0.72
N LEU A 126 18.92 2.19 -0.10
CA LEU A 126 18.73 1.84 1.31
C LEU A 126 18.83 0.33 1.59
N VAL A 127 18.49 -0.50 0.61
CA VAL A 127 18.67 -1.96 0.69
C VAL A 127 20.12 -2.36 0.37
N GLY A 128 20.96 -1.43 -0.08
CA GLY A 128 22.35 -1.68 -0.45
C GLY A 128 22.52 -2.41 -1.78
N VAL A 129 21.59 -2.21 -2.73
CA VAL A 129 21.57 -2.82 -4.07
C VAL A 129 21.71 -1.77 -5.16
#